data_AF-A0A934F0P5-F1
#
_entry.id   AF-A0A934F0P5-F1
#
_cell.length_a   1.000
_cell.length_b   1.000
_cell.length_c   1.000
_cell.angle_alpha   90.00
_cell.angle_beta   90.00
_cell.angle_gamma   90.00
#
_symmetry.space_group_name_H-M   'P 1'
#
loop_
_entity.id
_entity.type
_entity.pdbx_description
1 polymer ?
#
loop_
_entity_poly.entity_id
_entity_poly.type
_entity_poly.pdbx_seq_one_letter_code
_entity_poly.pdbx_strand_id
1 'polypeptide(L)'
;MKSAVWRRSLVAAVAAAFAALGYWLAPRNVPPPPLVETRPPRLEPPSAPGERGKGETSPADYAAAALWLSNEKANRVDKIRRDYEQLQMKAAADYAAAGRDFPGGLNGFLRQLALLEREKRADLATVLTVRELEDQELFDSLTGRAVQRRLGETSATEAQRREVFRRQRDFDDRFALSLEVTPTALWEREAARQRLQEEIRGVLGDELFATWLRGEGSDFVVMADLVARQRLPLATSLELWRARMDYLVRRLAILATEGSEMQRRAALTELARRTEIRVIGLLGAGTVELYRDSALPWLPRS
;
A
#
# COMPACT_ATOMS: atom_id res chain seq x y z
N MET A 1 33.93 1.03 16.83
CA MET A 1 33.16 2.26 16.52
C MET A 1 32.21 2.16 15.32
N LYS A 2 32.38 1.23 14.36
CA LYS A 2 31.49 1.12 13.17
C LYS A 2 30.12 0.46 13.41
N SER A 3 29.93 -0.26 14.52
CA SER A 3 28.65 -0.92 14.87
C SER A 3 27.57 0.02 15.42
N ALA A 4 27.96 1.20 15.91
CA ALA A 4 27.05 2.19 16.47
C ALA A 4 26.31 3.01 15.39
N VAL A 5 26.91 3.17 14.21
CA VAL A 5 26.32 3.93 13.09
C VAL A 5 25.19 3.13 12.43
N TRP A 6 25.35 1.80 12.30
CA TRP A 6 24.35 0.93 11.67
C TRP A 6 23.05 0.81 12.50
N ARG A 7 23.15 0.81 13.83
CA ARG A 7 21.97 0.81 14.73
C ARG A 7 21.20 2.14 14.67
N ARG A 8 21.88 3.26 14.42
CA ARG A 8 21.23 4.58 14.27
C ARG A 8 20.46 4.70 12.96
N SER A 9 20.96 4.13 11.86
CA SER A 9 20.25 4.11 10.57
C SER A 9 19.01 3.21 10.57
N LEU A 10 19.02 2.08 11.28
CA LEU A 10 17.85 1.21 11.40
C LEU A 10 16.75 1.85 12.27
N VAL A 11 17.12 2.53 13.35
CA VAL A 11 16.19 3.30 14.20
C VAL A 11 15.61 4.50 13.44
N ALA A 12 16.40 5.17 12.59
CA ALA A 12 15.91 6.25 11.75
C ALA A 12 14.93 5.78 10.67
N ALA A 13 15.14 4.60 10.07
CA ALA A 13 14.22 4.01 9.09
C ALA A 13 12.87 3.58 9.72
N VAL A 14 12.91 3.06 10.95
CA VAL A 14 11.69 2.75 11.71
C VAL A 14 10.98 4.05 12.13
N ALA A 15 11.71 5.08 12.57
CA ALA A 15 11.13 6.39 12.91
C ALA A 15 10.50 7.11 11.71
N ALA A 16 11.05 6.97 10.49
CA ALA A 16 10.45 7.50 9.27
C ALA A 16 9.13 6.78 8.90
N ALA A 17 9.03 5.48 9.13
CA ALA A 17 7.77 4.73 9.00
C ALA A 17 6.71 5.20 10.02
N PHE A 18 7.13 5.62 11.22
CA PHE A 18 6.24 6.21 12.22
C PHE A 18 5.85 7.66 11.93
N ALA A 19 6.72 8.48 11.31
CA ALA A 19 6.35 9.83 10.90
C ALA A 19 5.27 9.81 9.81
N ALA A 20 5.31 8.82 8.90
CA ALA A 20 4.24 8.60 7.91
C ALA A 20 2.92 8.12 8.55
N LEU A 21 2.98 7.42 9.69
CA LEU A 21 1.80 6.97 10.45
C LEU A 21 1.25 8.05 11.40
N GLY A 22 2.11 8.88 11.99
CA GLY A 22 1.75 9.95 12.93
C GLY A 22 1.17 11.19 12.24
N TYR A 23 1.60 11.50 11.01
CA TYR A 23 0.98 12.56 10.20
C TYR A 23 -0.47 12.24 9.81
N TRP A 24 -0.90 10.99 10.02
CA TRP A 24 -2.24 10.48 9.70
C TRP A 24 -3.27 10.62 10.83
N LEU A 25 -2.85 10.96 12.07
CA LEU A 25 -3.73 11.05 13.24
C LEU A 25 -4.01 12.49 13.72
N ALA A 26 -3.50 13.52 13.05
CA ALA A 26 -3.83 14.91 13.40
C ALA A 26 -5.18 15.30 12.79
N PRO A 27 -6.21 15.67 13.59
CA PRO A 27 -7.47 16.18 13.06
C PRO A 27 -7.21 17.49 12.31
N ARG A 28 -7.56 17.52 11.02
CA ARG A 28 -7.62 18.76 10.25
C ARG A 28 -8.83 19.55 10.76
N ASN A 29 -8.59 20.63 11.51
CA ASN A 29 -9.61 21.63 11.84
C ASN A 29 -10.04 22.33 10.54
N VAL A 30 -11.04 21.77 9.87
CA VAL A 30 -11.77 22.43 8.79
C VAL A 30 -13.06 22.96 9.41
N PRO A 31 -13.29 24.29 9.47
CA PRO A 31 -14.56 24.83 9.92
C PRO A 31 -15.67 24.40 8.94
N PRO A 32 -16.88 24.05 9.43
CA PRO A 32 -17.99 23.66 8.56
C PRO A 32 -18.42 24.85 7.67
N PRO A 33 -18.78 24.61 6.40
CA PRO A 33 -19.39 25.65 5.58
C PRO A 33 -20.76 26.05 6.14
N PRO A 34 -21.20 27.31 5.92
CA PRO A 34 -22.51 27.78 6.36
C PRO A 34 -23.63 27.00 5.66
N LEU A 35 -24.63 26.60 6.45
CA LEU A 35 -25.82 25.91 5.98
C LEU A 35 -26.64 26.84 5.08
N VAL A 36 -26.76 26.49 3.80
CA VAL A 36 -27.74 27.10 2.89
C VAL A 36 -29.02 26.29 3.02
N GLU A 37 -30.05 26.88 3.64
CA GLU A 37 -31.40 26.33 3.65
C GLU A 37 -32.02 26.39 2.25
N THR A 38 -31.89 25.32 1.47
CA THR A 38 -32.72 25.13 0.28
C THR A 38 -33.99 24.37 0.66
N ARG A 39 -35.09 25.11 0.77
CA ARG A 39 -36.45 24.58 0.97
C ARG A 39 -36.87 23.79 -0.29
N PRO A 40 -37.21 22.49 -0.20
CA PRO A 40 -37.69 21.75 -1.37
C PRO A 40 -39.11 22.20 -1.78
N PRO A 41 -39.45 22.17 -3.08
CA PRO A 41 -40.78 22.52 -3.56
C PRO A 41 -41.84 21.53 -3.07
N ARG A 42 -43.00 22.07 -2.72
CA ARG A 42 -44.18 21.38 -2.22
C ARG A 42 -44.75 20.50 -3.34
N LEU A 43 -44.64 19.17 -3.19
CA LEU A 43 -45.34 18.22 -4.04
C LEU A 43 -46.81 18.16 -3.62
N GLU A 44 -47.71 18.40 -4.56
CA GLU A 44 -49.15 18.17 -4.37
C GLU A 44 -49.44 16.66 -4.25
N PRO A 45 -50.41 16.26 -3.41
CA PRO A 45 -50.77 14.86 -3.26
C PRO A 45 -51.55 14.34 -4.47
N PRO A 46 -51.23 13.15 -5.01
CA PRO A 46 -52.05 12.51 -6.02
C PRO A 46 -53.38 12.02 -5.43
N SER A 47 -54.42 12.09 -6.27
CA SER A 47 -55.81 11.73 -5.98
C SER A 47 -56.01 10.24 -5.63
N ALA A 48 -57.13 10.00 -4.93
CA ALA A 48 -57.58 8.76 -4.27
C ALA A 48 -57.53 7.45 -5.10
N PRO A 49 -57.52 6.28 -4.43
CA PRO A 49 -57.17 4.99 -5.04
C PRO A 49 -58.36 4.30 -5.70
N GLY A 50 -58.17 3.86 -6.95
CA GLY A 50 -59.01 2.87 -7.60
C GLY A 50 -58.64 1.47 -7.12
N GLU A 51 -59.66 0.73 -6.69
CA GLU A 51 -59.62 -0.67 -6.25
C GLU A 51 -58.77 -1.55 -7.17
N ARG A 52 -57.84 -2.33 -6.59
CA ARG A 52 -57.12 -3.38 -7.30
C ARG A 52 -57.09 -4.67 -6.50
N GLY A 53 -57.30 -5.74 -7.25
CA GLY A 53 -57.50 -7.10 -6.78
C GLY A 53 -56.27 -7.70 -6.11
N LYS A 54 -56.57 -8.74 -5.34
CA LYS A 54 -55.62 -9.63 -4.66
C LYS A 54 -54.64 -10.26 -5.66
N GLY A 55 -53.35 -10.18 -5.36
CA GLY A 55 -52.44 -11.31 -5.62
C GLY A 55 -51.22 -11.10 -6.52
N GLU A 56 -50.91 -9.91 -7.01
CA GLU A 56 -49.67 -9.68 -7.79
C GLU A 56 -48.83 -8.59 -7.14
N THR A 57 -47.67 -8.96 -6.59
CA THR A 57 -46.63 -8.02 -6.15
C THR A 57 -46.27 -7.11 -7.31
N SER A 58 -46.59 -5.84 -7.17
CA SER A 58 -46.38 -4.82 -8.20
C SER A 58 -44.88 -4.59 -8.39
N PRO A 59 -44.40 -4.19 -9.58
CA PRO A 59 -43.03 -3.70 -9.79
C PRO A 59 -42.58 -2.64 -8.77
N ALA A 60 -43.52 -1.86 -8.22
CA ALA A 60 -43.28 -0.91 -7.14
C ALA A 60 -42.92 -1.60 -5.80
N ASP A 61 -43.52 -2.75 -5.50
CA ASP A 61 -43.24 -3.53 -4.29
C ASP A 61 -41.85 -4.18 -4.38
N TYR A 62 -41.44 -4.62 -5.58
CA TYR A 62 -40.07 -5.10 -5.83
C TYR A 62 -39.03 -3.98 -5.70
N ALA A 63 -39.32 -2.78 -6.20
CA ALA A 63 -38.43 -1.63 -6.06
C ALA A 63 -38.30 -1.19 -4.59
N ALA A 64 -39.40 -1.15 -3.85
CA ALA A 64 -39.40 -0.83 -2.42
C ALA A 64 -38.68 -1.90 -1.58
N ALA A 65 -38.88 -3.19 -1.88
CA ALA A 65 -38.17 -4.28 -1.23
C ALA A 65 -36.66 -4.26 -1.57
N ALA A 66 -36.28 -3.97 -2.81
CA ALA A 66 -34.88 -3.82 -3.22
C ALA A 66 -34.20 -2.63 -2.54
N LEU A 67 -34.89 -1.48 -2.46
CA LEU A 67 -34.43 -0.30 -1.72
C LEU A 67 -34.31 -0.59 -0.22
N TRP A 68 -35.29 -1.25 0.39
CA TRP A 68 -35.25 -1.61 1.81
C TRP A 68 -34.14 -2.62 2.11
N LEU A 69 -33.96 -3.65 1.28
CA LEU A 69 -32.87 -4.61 1.40
C LEU A 69 -31.51 -3.91 1.24
N SER A 70 -31.41 -2.90 0.37
CA SER A 70 -30.20 -2.07 0.24
C SER A 70 -29.93 -1.21 1.47
N ASN A 71 -30.97 -0.67 2.11
CA ASN A 71 -30.86 0.12 3.34
C ASN A 71 -30.50 -0.74 4.55
N GLU A 72 -31.12 -1.92 4.71
CA GLU A 72 -30.75 -2.86 5.77
C GLU A 72 -29.31 -3.35 5.60
N LYS A 73 -28.92 -3.67 4.36
CA LYS A 73 -27.55 -4.02 4.01
C LYS A 73 -26.56 -2.90 4.35
N ALA A 74 -26.85 -1.66 3.94
CA ALA A 74 -26.02 -0.50 4.26
C ALA A 74 -25.90 -0.29 5.77
N ASN A 75 -27.01 -0.36 6.51
CA ASN A 75 -27.03 -0.28 7.97
C ASN A 75 -26.17 -1.37 8.62
N ARG A 76 -26.20 -2.59 8.08
CA ARG A 76 -25.41 -3.72 8.58
C ARG A 76 -23.92 -3.52 8.29
N VAL A 77 -23.56 -3.07 7.10
CA VAL A 77 -22.17 -2.70 6.75
C VAL A 77 -21.65 -1.61 7.67
N ASP A 78 -22.42 -0.54 7.86
CA ASP A 78 -22.06 0.59 8.73
C ASP A 78 -21.92 0.17 10.19
N LYS A 79 -22.78 -0.73 10.66
CA LYS A 79 -22.66 -1.31 12.00
C LYS A 79 -21.33 -2.07 12.14
N ILE A 80 -21.04 -3.00 11.22
CA ILE A 80 -19.77 -3.76 11.23
C ILE A 80 -18.59 -2.79 11.25
N ARG A 81 -18.59 -1.76 10.39
CA ARG A 81 -17.50 -0.77 10.35
C ARG A 81 -17.30 -0.06 11.69
N ARG A 82 -18.37 0.46 12.28
CA ARG A 82 -18.30 1.15 13.59
C ARG A 82 -17.80 0.22 14.69
N ASP A 83 -18.26 -1.02 14.72
CA ASP A 83 -17.84 -2.01 15.74
C ASP A 83 -16.32 -2.25 15.65
N TYR A 84 -15.78 -2.45 14.44
CA TYR A 84 -14.34 -2.62 14.25
C TYR A 84 -13.53 -1.34 14.45
N GLU A 85 -14.04 -0.18 14.07
CA GLU A 85 -13.41 1.12 14.37
C GLU A 85 -13.27 1.32 15.88
N GLN A 86 -14.29 0.98 16.67
CA GLN A 86 -14.23 1.01 18.13
C GLN A 86 -13.17 0.04 18.68
N LEU A 87 -13.09 -1.18 18.15
CA LEU A 87 -12.07 -2.16 18.55
C LEU A 87 -10.65 -1.68 18.21
N GLN A 88 -10.45 -1.10 17.02
CA GLN A 88 -9.17 -0.54 16.60
C GLN A 88 -8.78 0.68 17.46
N MET A 89 -9.72 1.58 17.75
CA MET A 89 -9.50 2.73 18.65
C MET A 89 -9.11 2.27 20.05
N LYS A 90 -9.81 1.25 20.59
CA LYS A 90 -9.47 0.66 21.89
C LYS A 90 -8.07 0.06 21.88
N ALA A 91 -7.74 -0.77 20.89
CA ALA A 91 -6.41 -1.36 20.75
C ALA A 91 -5.30 -0.28 20.67
N ALA A 92 -5.54 0.80 19.94
CA ALA A 92 -4.62 1.94 19.86
C ALA A 92 -4.47 2.68 21.19
N ALA A 93 -5.57 2.87 21.94
CA ALA A 93 -5.54 3.48 23.27
C ALA A 93 -4.78 2.61 24.28
N ASP A 94 -5.03 1.30 24.26
CA ASP A 94 -4.33 0.32 25.11
C ASP A 94 -2.82 0.31 24.82
N TYR A 95 -2.44 0.34 23.53
CA TYR A 95 -1.04 0.48 23.13
C TYR A 95 -0.42 1.82 23.55
N ALA A 96 -1.15 2.93 23.39
CA ALA A 96 -0.67 4.25 23.82
C ALA A 96 -0.45 4.33 25.34
N ALA A 97 -1.31 3.69 26.13
CA ALA A 97 -1.21 3.63 27.58
C ALA A 97 -0.06 2.73 28.05
N ALA A 98 0.12 1.56 27.44
CA ALA A 98 1.15 0.60 27.83
C ALA A 98 2.54 0.92 27.22
N GLY A 99 2.58 1.55 26.05
CA GLY A 99 3.81 1.88 25.32
C GLY A 99 4.68 0.65 25.07
N ARG A 100 5.88 0.63 25.68
CA ARG A 100 6.83 -0.49 25.54
C ARG A 100 6.39 -1.75 26.29
N ASP A 101 5.51 -1.62 27.28
CA ASP A 101 5.03 -2.72 28.11
C ASP A 101 3.82 -3.44 27.48
N PHE A 102 3.35 -2.98 26.32
CA PHE A 102 2.33 -3.68 25.56
C PHE A 102 2.79 -5.11 25.22
N PRO A 103 1.96 -6.15 25.35
CA PRO A 103 2.36 -7.52 25.05
C PRO A 103 2.93 -7.70 23.63
N GLY A 104 4.20 -8.08 23.52
CA GLY A 104 4.91 -8.17 22.23
C GLY A 104 5.32 -6.81 21.63
N GLY A 105 5.21 -5.73 22.39
CA GLY A 105 5.51 -4.35 22.01
C GLY A 105 4.75 -3.92 20.76
N LEU A 106 5.38 -3.08 19.95
CA LEU A 106 4.86 -2.64 18.66
C LEU A 106 4.44 -3.83 17.77
N ASN A 107 5.22 -4.91 17.73
CA ASN A 107 4.91 -6.06 16.87
C ASN A 107 3.67 -6.83 17.34
N GLY A 108 3.39 -6.84 18.65
CA GLY A 108 2.14 -7.37 19.18
C GLY A 108 0.96 -6.53 18.71
N PHE A 109 1.06 -5.20 18.87
CA PHE A 109 0.03 -4.26 18.44
C PHE A 109 -0.27 -4.34 16.94
N LEU A 110 0.76 -4.35 16.09
CA LEU A 110 0.58 -4.45 14.63
C LEU A 110 -0.09 -5.78 14.23
N ARG A 111 0.24 -6.89 14.89
CA ARG A 111 -0.45 -8.17 14.66
C ARG A 111 -1.91 -8.12 15.07
N GLN A 112 -2.23 -7.49 16.20
CA GLN A 112 -3.61 -7.31 16.63
C GLN A 112 -4.42 -6.49 15.61
N LEU A 113 -3.86 -5.40 15.09
CA LEU A 113 -4.53 -4.61 14.05
C LEU A 113 -4.77 -5.41 12.76
N ALA A 114 -3.77 -6.17 12.30
CA ALA A 114 -3.90 -7.03 11.14
C ALA A 114 -4.98 -8.12 11.31
N LEU A 115 -5.11 -8.69 12.51
CA LEU A 115 -6.18 -9.64 12.83
C LEU A 115 -7.56 -8.97 12.77
N LEU A 116 -7.71 -7.79 13.39
CA LEU A 116 -8.97 -7.03 13.35
C LEU A 116 -9.38 -6.66 11.91
N GLU A 117 -8.43 -6.28 11.05
CA GLU A 117 -8.73 -6.00 9.64
C GLU A 117 -9.20 -7.24 8.88
N ARG A 118 -8.57 -8.39 9.13
CA ARG A 118 -8.96 -9.67 8.52
C ARG A 118 -10.35 -10.13 8.97
N GLU A 119 -10.65 -10.02 10.27
CA GLU A 119 -11.96 -10.35 10.83
C GLU A 119 -13.05 -9.41 10.30
N LYS A 120 -12.80 -8.09 10.27
CA LYS A 120 -13.71 -7.10 9.67
C LYS A 120 -14.07 -7.47 8.25
N ARG A 121 -13.07 -7.84 7.44
CA ARG A 121 -13.28 -8.26 6.06
C ARG A 121 -14.13 -9.53 5.98
N ALA A 122 -13.87 -10.52 6.83
CA ALA A 122 -14.65 -11.76 6.87
C ALA A 122 -16.12 -11.47 7.20
N ASP A 123 -16.38 -10.60 8.17
CA ASP A 123 -17.74 -10.19 8.53
C ASP A 123 -18.43 -9.42 7.41
N LEU A 124 -17.73 -8.48 6.76
CA LEU A 124 -18.25 -7.76 5.59
C LEU A 124 -18.58 -8.71 4.43
N ALA A 125 -17.76 -9.74 4.20
CA ALA A 125 -18.00 -10.75 3.17
C ALA A 125 -19.25 -11.61 3.42
N THR A 126 -19.79 -11.63 4.64
CA THR A 126 -21.08 -12.30 4.92
C THR A 126 -22.30 -11.51 4.44
N VAL A 127 -22.12 -10.22 4.15
CA VAL A 127 -23.19 -9.27 3.80
C VAL A 127 -23.02 -8.73 2.39
N LEU A 128 -21.78 -8.52 1.96
CA LEU A 128 -21.42 -7.99 0.65
C LEU A 128 -21.13 -9.12 -0.33
N THR A 129 -21.48 -8.89 -1.59
CA THR A 129 -20.95 -9.71 -2.69
C THR A 129 -19.44 -9.47 -2.82
N VAL A 130 -18.74 -10.38 -3.50
CA VAL A 130 -17.30 -10.23 -3.78
C VAL A 130 -16.99 -8.90 -4.44
N ARG A 131 -17.85 -8.44 -5.35
CA ARG A 131 -17.66 -7.17 -6.06
C ARG A 131 -17.85 -5.96 -5.15
N GLU A 132 -18.93 -5.93 -4.38
CA GLU A 132 -19.19 -4.82 -3.45
C GLU A 132 -18.13 -4.75 -2.35
N LEU A 133 -17.61 -5.89 -1.90
CA LEU A 133 -16.50 -5.93 -0.96
C LEU A 133 -15.24 -5.32 -1.56
N GLU A 134 -14.91 -5.64 -2.81
CA GLU A 134 -13.78 -5.03 -3.51
C GLU A 134 -13.97 -3.50 -3.67
N ASP A 135 -15.18 -3.06 -4.04
CA ASP A 135 -15.53 -1.63 -4.15
C ASP A 135 -15.33 -0.90 -2.81
N GLN A 136 -15.81 -1.51 -1.73
CA GLN A 136 -15.65 -0.99 -0.38
C GLN A 136 -14.18 -0.89 0.02
N GLU A 137 -13.39 -1.95 -0.23
CA GLU A 137 -11.98 -1.98 0.14
C GLU A 137 -11.14 -1.01 -0.67
N LEU A 138 -11.45 -0.80 -1.94
CA LEU A 138 -10.78 0.22 -2.76
C LEU A 138 -10.94 1.63 -2.16
N PHE A 139 -12.10 1.91 -1.57
CA PHE A 139 -12.38 3.21 -0.97
C PHE A 139 -11.78 3.34 0.44
N ASP A 140 -11.95 2.32 1.29
CA ASP A 140 -11.68 2.44 2.73
C ASP A 140 -10.34 1.88 3.18
N SER A 141 -9.81 0.86 2.50
CA SER A 141 -8.60 0.19 2.95
C SER A 141 -7.35 1.06 2.77
N LEU A 142 -6.29 0.76 3.52
CA LEU A 142 -4.99 1.40 3.32
C LEU A 142 -4.45 1.13 1.90
N THR A 143 -4.59 -0.11 1.43
CA THR A 143 -4.19 -0.54 0.09
C THR A 143 -4.97 0.18 -1.00
N GLY A 144 -6.30 0.27 -0.88
CA GLY A 144 -7.17 0.99 -1.81
C GLY A 144 -6.84 2.49 -1.88
N ARG A 145 -6.67 3.14 -0.73
CA ARG A 145 -6.25 4.55 -0.66
C ARG A 145 -4.86 4.76 -1.27
N ALA A 146 -3.93 3.81 -1.11
CA ALA A 146 -2.62 3.88 -1.75
C ALA A 146 -2.74 3.82 -3.28
N VAL A 147 -3.58 2.92 -3.81
CA VAL A 147 -3.86 2.83 -5.25
C VAL A 147 -4.49 4.12 -5.76
N GLN A 148 -5.51 4.64 -5.08
CA GLN A 148 -6.19 5.88 -5.49
C GLN A 148 -5.25 7.08 -5.50
N ARG A 149 -4.39 7.23 -4.49
CA ARG A 149 -3.39 8.33 -4.46
C ARG A 149 -2.38 8.24 -5.60
N ARG A 150 -2.01 7.04 -6.03
CA ARG A 150 -0.97 6.82 -7.05
C ARG A 150 -1.52 6.86 -8.48
N LEU A 151 -2.75 6.39 -8.68
CA LEU A 151 -3.32 6.16 -10.01
C LEU A 151 -4.62 6.94 -10.28
N GLY A 152 -5.22 7.59 -9.27
CA GLY A 152 -6.54 8.23 -9.37
C GLY A 152 -6.61 9.38 -10.38
N GLU A 153 -5.51 10.13 -10.55
CA GLU A 153 -5.40 11.26 -11.48
C GLU A 153 -4.68 10.90 -12.79
N THR A 154 -4.53 9.61 -13.07
CA THR A 154 -3.81 9.10 -14.24
C THR A 154 -4.75 8.56 -15.32
N SER A 155 -4.20 8.19 -16.47
CA SER A 155 -4.93 7.49 -17.54
C SER A 155 -5.20 6.00 -17.24
N ALA A 156 -4.84 5.49 -16.05
CA ALA A 156 -5.13 4.12 -15.67
C ALA A 156 -6.64 3.83 -15.74
N THR A 157 -7.00 2.70 -16.33
CA THR A 157 -8.39 2.24 -16.38
C THR A 157 -8.85 1.71 -15.03
N GLU A 158 -10.16 1.61 -14.85
CA GLU A 158 -10.74 0.99 -13.64
C GLU A 158 -10.30 -0.48 -13.49
N ALA A 159 -10.24 -1.22 -14.59
CA ALA A 159 -9.76 -2.60 -14.58
C ALA A 159 -8.31 -2.70 -14.10
N GLN A 160 -7.43 -1.80 -14.57
CA GLN A 160 -6.03 -1.76 -14.14
C GLN A 160 -5.89 -1.42 -12.65
N ARG A 161 -6.61 -0.40 -12.16
CA ARG A 161 -6.58 -0.03 -10.73
C ARG A 161 -7.00 -1.19 -9.83
N ARG A 162 -8.05 -1.91 -10.21
CA ARG A 162 -8.54 -3.07 -9.45
C ARG A 162 -7.58 -4.22 -9.45
N GLU A 163 -6.95 -4.49 -10.60
CA GLU A 163 -5.97 -5.55 -10.69
C GLU A 163 -4.73 -5.24 -9.84
N VAL A 164 -4.23 -4.00 -9.88
CA VAL A 164 -3.15 -3.55 -8.99
C VAL A 164 -3.57 -3.67 -7.52
N PHE A 165 -4.78 -3.25 -7.17
CA PHE A 165 -5.32 -3.37 -5.82
C PHE A 165 -5.33 -4.82 -5.34
N ARG A 166 -5.86 -5.76 -6.13
CA ARG A 166 -5.89 -7.19 -5.77
C ARG A 166 -4.48 -7.72 -5.50
N ARG A 167 -3.52 -7.44 -6.37
CA ARG A 167 -2.14 -7.91 -6.21
C ARG A 167 -1.46 -7.33 -4.98
N GLN A 168 -1.61 -6.03 -4.75
CA GLN A 168 -1.06 -5.36 -3.57
C GLN A 168 -1.68 -5.94 -2.29
N ARG A 169 -2.99 -6.17 -2.30
CA ARG A 169 -3.71 -6.74 -1.16
C ARG A 169 -3.27 -8.17 -0.87
N ASP A 170 -3.14 -9.02 -1.88
CA ASP A 170 -2.66 -10.40 -1.69
C ASP A 170 -1.24 -10.43 -1.10
N PHE A 171 -0.39 -9.48 -1.49
CA PHE A 171 0.92 -9.28 -0.87
C PHE A 171 0.79 -8.81 0.60
N ASP A 172 -0.04 -7.80 0.86
CA ASP A 172 -0.24 -7.26 2.20
C ASP A 172 -0.78 -8.35 3.14
N ASP A 173 -1.80 -9.12 2.73
CA ASP A 173 -2.39 -10.24 3.48
C ASP A 173 -1.36 -11.32 3.80
N ARG A 174 -0.49 -11.66 2.83
CA ARG A 174 0.57 -12.66 3.02
C ARG A 174 1.57 -12.24 4.11
N PHE A 175 1.88 -10.95 4.21
CA PHE A 175 2.93 -10.45 5.12
C PHE A 175 2.40 -9.70 6.35
N ALA A 176 1.08 -9.52 6.49
CA ALA A 176 0.45 -8.74 7.56
C ALA A 176 0.84 -9.21 8.96
N LEU A 177 0.98 -10.53 9.15
CA LEU A 177 1.34 -11.14 10.44
C LEU A 177 2.84 -11.47 10.57
N SER A 178 3.61 -11.32 9.49
CA SER A 178 5.02 -11.70 9.43
C SER A 178 5.92 -10.51 9.78
N LEU A 179 6.11 -10.21 11.06
CA LEU A 179 6.93 -9.07 11.52
C LEU A 179 8.39 -9.43 11.84
N GLU A 180 8.82 -10.62 11.42
CA GLU A 180 10.19 -11.08 11.62
C GLU A 180 11.19 -10.27 10.79
N VAL A 181 12.34 -9.98 11.39
CA VAL A 181 13.44 -9.21 10.78
C VAL A 181 14.70 -10.04 10.56
N THR A 182 14.55 -11.37 10.49
CA THR A 182 15.65 -12.28 10.16
C THR A 182 16.07 -12.08 8.70
N PRO A 183 17.33 -12.33 8.32
CA PRO A 183 17.76 -12.22 6.93
C PRO A 183 16.88 -13.02 5.96
N THR A 184 16.46 -14.22 6.34
CA THR A 184 15.57 -15.08 5.55
C THR A 184 14.19 -14.45 5.38
N ALA A 185 13.53 -14.01 6.46
CA ALA A 185 12.22 -13.38 6.37
C ALA A 185 12.26 -12.07 5.55
N LEU A 186 13.31 -11.27 5.71
CA LEU A 186 13.53 -10.07 4.92
C LEU A 186 13.74 -10.40 3.43
N TRP A 187 14.53 -11.42 3.12
CA TRP A 187 14.73 -11.89 1.75
C TRP A 187 13.42 -12.35 1.11
N GLU A 188 12.63 -13.17 1.79
CA GLU A 188 11.35 -13.67 1.26
C GLU A 188 10.37 -12.54 0.97
N ARG A 189 10.24 -11.59 1.90
CA ARG A 189 9.41 -10.40 1.73
C ARG A 189 9.88 -9.55 0.55
N GLU A 190 11.17 -9.29 0.43
CA GLU A 190 11.71 -8.45 -0.63
C GLU A 190 11.62 -9.14 -2.00
N ALA A 191 11.85 -10.44 -2.06
CA ALA A 191 11.68 -11.22 -3.29
C ALA A 191 10.22 -11.28 -3.74
N ALA A 192 9.27 -11.36 -2.81
CA ALA A 192 7.84 -11.27 -3.12
C ALA A 192 7.45 -9.86 -3.57
N ARG A 193 8.00 -8.81 -2.94
CA ARG A 193 7.78 -7.41 -3.34
C ARG A 193 8.29 -7.17 -4.76
N GLN A 194 9.47 -7.68 -5.10
CA GLN A 194 10.00 -7.55 -6.45
C GLN A 194 9.06 -8.20 -7.48
N ARG A 195 8.55 -9.41 -7.22
CA ARG A 195 7.58 -10.08 -8.11
C ARG A 195 6.29 -9.27 -8.27
N LEU A 196 5.73 -8.79 -7.15
CA LEU A 196 4.55 -7.93 -7.15
C LEU A 196 4.75 -6.72 -8.08
N GLN A 197 5.90 -6.05 -7.98
CA GLN A 197 6.18 -4.86 -8.79
C GLN A 197 6.27 -5.19 -10.29
N GLU A 198 6.85 -6.33 -10.66
CA GLU A 198 6.86 -6.79 -12.06
C GLU A 198 5.45 -7.14 -12.58
N GLU A 199 4.61 -7.73 -11.73
CA GLU A 199 3.22 -8.00 -12.06
C GLU A 199 2.41 -6.69 -12.23
N ILE A 200 2.58 -5.73 -11.32
CA ILE A 200 1.98 -4.38 -11.43
C ILE A 200 2.45 -3.69 -12.72
N ARG A 201 3.74 -3.78 -13.06
CA ARG A 201 4.27 -3.27 -14.33
C ARG A 201 3.59 -3.92 -15.53
N GLY A 202 3.37 -5.23 -15.51
CA GLY A 202 2.65 -5.95 -16.57
C GLY A 202 1.20 -5.48 -16.77
N VAL A 203 0.53 -5.05 -15.70
CA VAL A 203 -0.84 -4.52 -15.74
C VAL A 203 -0.88 -3.06 -16.22
N LEU A 204 0.05 -2.24 -15.75
CA LEU A 204 0.05 -0.79 -15.99
C LEU A 204 0.76 -0.39 -17.29
N GLY A 205 1.75 -1.15 -17.72
CA GLY A 205 2.72 -0.69 -18.71
C GLY A 205 3.73 0.30 -18.11
N ASP A 206 4.78 0.61 -18.87
CA ASP A 206 5.95 1.32 -18.36
C ASP A 206 5.68 2.75 -17.88
N GLU A 207 4.84 3.51 -18.59
CA GLU A 207 4.55 4.91 -18.24
C GLU A 207 3.77 5.03 -16.93
N LEU A 208 2.66 4.28 -16.81
CA LEU A 208 1.85 4.26 -15.59
C LEU A 208 2.60 3.62 -14.42
N PHE A 209 3.46 2.63 -14.70
CA PHE A 209 4.31 2.03 -13.68
C PHE A 209 5.36 3.02 -13.15
N ALA A 210 5.95 3.87 -14.00
CA ALA A 210 6.82 4.94 -13.53
C ALA A 210 6.07 5.92 -12.59
N THR A 211 4.81 6.26 -12.91
CA THR A 211 3.95 7.08 -12.02
C THR A 211 3.65 6.37 -10.70
N TRP A 212 3.36 5.08 -10.76
CA TRP A 212 3.19 4.24 -9.57
C TRP A 212 4.42 4.30 -8.64
N LEU A 213 5.62 4.10 -9.19
CA LEU A 213 6.87 4.13 -8.44
C LEU A 213 7.18 5.52 -7.84
N ARG A 214 6.84 6.62 -8.55
CA ARG A 214 6.98 7.99 -8.00
C ARG A 214 6.16 8.18 -6.72
N GLY A 215 4.99 7.55 -6.64
CA GLY A 215 4.13 7.59 -5.45
C GLY A 215 4.47 6.55 -4.37
N GLU A 216 5.46 5.69 -4.58
CA GLU A 216 5.93 4.72 -3.59
C GLU A 216 7.02 5.28 -2.68
N GLY A 217 7.91 6.12 -3.23
CA GLY A 217 8.96 6.79 -2.45
C GLY A 217 9.88 7.68 -3.28
N SER A 218 10.75 8.41 -2.60
CA SER A 218 11.65 9.40 -3.21
C SER A 218 12.74 8.79 -4.09
N ASP A 219 13.13 7.54 -3.86
CA ASP A 219 14.31 6.98 -4.51
C ASP A 219 14.15 6.84 -6.02
N PHE A 220 12.95 6.42 -6.47
CA PHE A 220 12.67 6.36 -7.91
C PHE A 220 12.68 7.75 -8.53
N VAL A 221 12.13 8.75 -7.83
CA VAL A 221 12.13 10.15 -8.29
C VAL A 221 13.55 10.64 -8.50
N VAL A 222 14.45 10.42 -7.54
CA VAL A 222 15.86 10.82 -7.63
C VAL A 222 16.57 10.14 -8.81
N MET A 223 16.36 8.84 -9.02
CA MET A 223 16.92 8.11 -10.16
C MET A 223 16.33 8.58 -11.49
N ALA A 224 15.03 8.84 -11.56
CA ALA A 224 14.37 9.35 -12.75
C ALA A 224 14.85 10.75 -13.13
N ASP A 225 15.03 11.63 -12.14
CA ASP A 225 15.55 12.99 -12.35
C ASP A 225 17.00 12.98 -12.84
N LEU A 226 17.84 12.07 -12.31
CA LEU A 226 19.20 11.86 -12.82
C LEU A 226 19.18 11.47 -14.30
N VAL A 227 18.41 10.44 -14.65
CA VAL A 227 18.30 9.94 -16.03
C VAL A 227 17.78 11.03 -16.98
N ALA A 228 16.79 11.81 -16.55
CA ALA A 228 16.25 12.92 -17.32
C ALA A 228 17.29 14.03 -17.57
N ARG A 229 18.13 14.38 -16.57
CA ARG A 229 19.22 15.36 -16.74
C ARG A 229 20.27 14.91 -17.75
N GLN A 230 20.50 13.60 -17.83
CA GLN A 230 21.37 12.99 -18.84
C GLN A 230 20.70 12.83 -20.22
N ARG A 231 19.44 13.29 -20.36
CA ARG A 231 18.63 13.16 -21.59
C ARG A 231 18.49 11.71 -22.05
N LEU A 232 18.47 10.79 -21.10
CA LEU A 232 18.29 9.35 -21.36
C LEU A 232 16.80 8.98 -21.32
N PRO A 233 16.39 7.90 -22.01
CA PRO A 233 14.99 7.47 -22.04
C PRO A 233 14.45 7.03 -20.67
N LEU A 234 13.13 7.12 -20.46
CA LEU A 234 12.45 6.64 -19.24
C LEU A 234 12.77 5.16 -18.92
N ALA A 235 12.93 4.34 -19.96
CA ALA A 235 13.32 2.94 -19.82
C ALA A 235 14.62 2.77 -19.01
N THR A 236 15.56 3.72 -19.12
CA THR A 236 16.79 3.71 -18.33
C THR A 236 16.52 3.94 -16.83
N SER A 237 15.54 4.78 -16.46
CA SER A 237 15.13 4.96 -15.05
C SER A 237 14.52 3.69 -14.47
N LEU A 238 13.68 3.00 -15.25
CA LEU A 238 13.08 1.72 -14.86
C LEU A 238 14.14 0.62 -14.71
N GLU A 239 15.10 0.54 -15.63
CA GLU A 239 16.22 -0.41 -15.55
C GLU A 239 17.16 -0.12 -14.38
N LEU A 240 17.41 1.15 -14.07
CA LEU A 240 18.19 1.55 -12.90
C LEU A 240 17.50 1.16 -11.59
N TRP A 241 16.19 1.41 -11.50
CA TRP A 241 15.37 0.97 -10.36
C TRP A 241 15.38 -0.56 -10.22
N ARG A 242 15.21 -1.29 -11.32
CA ARG A 242 15.26 -2.77 -11.33
C ARG A 242 16.64 -3.28 -10.90
N ALA A 243 17.72 -2.68 -11.37
CA ALA A 243 19.08 -3.04 -10.96
C ALA A 243 19.29 -2.87 -9.45
N ARG A 244 18.70 -1.84 -8.84
CA ARG A 244 18.72 -1.66 -7.39
C ARG A 244 17.93 -2.76 -6.66
N MET A 245 16.72 -3.05 -7.10
CA MET A 245 15.88 -4.08 -6.50
C MET A 245 16.55 -5.46 -6.57
N ASP A 246 17.11 -5.79 -7.74
CA ASP A 246 17.90 -7.02 -7.96
C ASP A 246 19.07 -7.12 -6.98
N TYR A 247 19.80 -6.02 -6.79
CA TYR A 247 20.92 -5.96 -5.85
C TYR A 247 20.44 -6.22 -4.40
N LEU A 248 19.35 -5.57 -3.98
CA LEU A 248 18.81 -5.73 -2.62
C LEU A 248 18.36 -7.17 -2.35
N VAL A 249 17.57 -7.76 -3.26
CA VAL A 249 17.09 -9.15 -3.12
C VAL A 249 18.26 -10.14 -3.10
N ARG A 250 19.22 -10.02 -4.02
CA ARG A 250 20.39 -10.91 -4.06
C ARG A 250 21.29 -10.76 -2.84
N ARG A 251 21.46 -9.52 -2.34
CA ARG A 251 22.21 -9.26 -1.11
C ARG A 251 21.55 -9.97 0.07
N LEU A 252 20.23 -9.83 0.23
CA LEU A 252 19.49 -10.50 1.31
C LEU A 252 19.58 -12.02 1.17
N ALA A 253 19.50 -12.58 -0.04
CA ALA A 253 19.67 -14.00 -0.28
C ALA A 253 21.04 -14.53 0.19
N ILE A 254 22.12 -13.79 -0.13
CA ILE A 254 23.49 -14.13 0.32
C ILE A 254 23.59 -14.07 1.86
N LEU A 255 22.91 -13.11 2.49
CA LEU A 255 22.89 -12.98 3.95
C LEU A 255 22.03 -14.07 4.63
N ALA A 256 21.00 -14.57 3.96
CA ALA A 256 20.13 -15.63 4.44
C ALA A 256 20.74 -17.03 4.26
N THR A 257 21.72 -17.18 3.37
CA THR A 257 22.36 -18.47 3.09
C THR A 257 23.36 -18.84 4.18
N GLU A 258 23.33 -20.10 4.61
CA GLU A 258 24.32 -20.68 5.52
C GLU A 258 25.69 -20.82 4.83
N GLY A 259 26.77 -20.46 5.51
CA GLY A 259 28.12 -20.51 4.93
C GLY A 259 29.15 -19.75 5.73
N SER A 260 30.43 -19.95 5.38
CA SER A 260 31.54 -19.25 6.03
C SER A 260 31.47 -17.75 5.76
N GLU A 261 31.96 -16.94 6.70
CA GLU A 261 32.02 -15.48 6.50
C GLU A 261 32.86 -15.10 5.26
N MET A 262 33.91 -15.87 4.98
CA MET A 262 34.78 -15.64 3.83
C MET A 262 34.02 -15.81 2.51
N GLN A 263 33.25 -16.90 2.36
CA GLN A 263 32.41 -17.13 1.18
C GLN A 263 31.35 -16.02 1.03
N ARG A 264 30.72 -15.62 2.13
CA ARG A 264 29.73 -14.53 2.13
C ARG A 264 30.33 -13.20 1.67
N ARG A 265 31.52 -12.84 2.18
CA ARG A 265 32.23 -11.62 1.77
C ARG A 265 32.57 -11.65 0.29
N ALA A 266 33.14 -12.76 -0.21
CA ALA A 266 33.45 -12.92 -1.62
C ALA A 266 32.21 -12.77 -2.52
N ALA A 267 31.09 -13.41 -2.15
CA ALA A 267 29.83 -13.31 -2.89
C ALA A 267 29.27 -11.88 -2.92
N LEU A 268 29.37 -11.14 -1.81
CA LEU A 268 28.95 -9.74 -1.73
C LEU A 268 29.82 -8.80 -2.58
N THR A 269 31.14 -8.98 -2.56
CA THR A 269 32.06 -8.21 -3.42
C THR A 269 31.77 -8.44 -4.89
N GLU A 270 31.54 -9.69 -5.30
CA GLU A 270 31.21 -10.00 -6.69
C GLU A 270 29.82 -9.49 -7.09
N LEU A 271 28.84 -9.51 -6.18
CA LEU A 271 27.53 -8.88 -6.41
C LEU A 271 27.66 -7.36 -6.59
N ALA A 272 28.47 -6.69 -5.76
CA ALA A 272 28.74 -5.26 -5.87
C ALA A 272 29.35 -4.91 -7.23
N ARG A 273 30.44 -5.59 -7.61
CA ARG A 273 31.14 -5.37 -8.88
C ARG A 273 30.22 -5.55 -10.09
N ARG A 274 29.40 -6.62 -10.12
CA ARG A 274 28.45 -6.85 -11.23
C ARG A 274 27.36 -5.78 -11.31
N THR A 275 26.87 -5.34 -10.17
CA THR A 275 25.84 -4.28 -10.10
C THR A 275 26.41 -2.95 -10.61
N GLU A 276 27.62 -2.61 -10.20
CA GLU A 276 28.33 -1.41 -10.66
C GLU A 276 28.58 -1.43 -12.17
N ILE A 277 29.07 -2.54 -12.73
CA ILE A 277 29.25 -2.70 -14.18
C ILE A 277 27.92 -2.48 -14.92
N ARG A 278 26.82 -3.06 -14.43
CA ARG A 278 25.49 -2.85 -15.03
C ARG A 278 25.08 -1.37 -15.01
N VAL A 279 25.25 -0.70 -13.87
CA VAL A 279 24.88 0.72 -13.73
C VAL A 279 25.76 1.63 -14.57
N ILE A 280 27.07 1.35 -14.67
CA ILE A 280 27.99 2.03 -15.59
C ILE A 280 27.55 1.83 -17.05
N GLY A 281 27.09 0.63 -17.42
CA GLY A 281 26.54 0.36 -18.74
C GLY A 281 25.28 1.16 -19.07
N LEU A 282 24.47 1.51 -18.05
CA LEU A 282 23.24 2.30 -18.22
C LEU A 282 23.49 3.81 -18.27
N LEU A 283 24.40 4.32 -17.45
CA LEU A 283 24.58 5.76 -17.21
C LEU A 283 25.90 6.35 -17.74
N GLY A 284 26.88 5.49 -18.02
CA GLY A 284 28.27 5.87 -18.28
C GLY A 284 29.08 6.09 -17.01
N ALA A 285 30.39 5.77 -17.05
CA ALA A 285 31.27 5.80 -15.88
C ALA A 285 31.38 7.19 -15.24
N GLY A 286 31.50 8.24 -16.06
CA GLY A 286 31.59 9.63 -15.56
C GLY A 286 30.35 10.08 -14.80
N THR A 287 29.15 9.69 -15.27
CA THR A 287 27.89 9.97 -14.58
C THR A 287 27.81 9.24 -13.25
N VAL A 288 28.18 7.95 -13.21
CA VAL A 288 28.16 7.16 -11.98
C VAL A 288 29.08 7.79 -10.93
N GLU A 289 30.29 8.20 -11.33
CA GLU A 289 31.24 8.84 -10.41
C GLU A 289 30.70 10.17 -9.86
N LEU A 290 30.16 11.02 -10.74
CA LEU A 290 29.64 12.34 -10.35
C LEU A 290 28.43 12.26 -9.39
N TYR A 291 27.56 11.26 -9.57
CA TYR A 291 26.28 11.16 -8.86
C TYR A 291 26.24 10.06 -7.79
N ARG A 292 27.36 9.40 -7.52
CA ARG A 292 27.43 8.25 -6.58
C ARG A 292 26.81 8.57 -5.22
N ASP A 293 27.25 9.66 -4.60
CA ASP A 293 26.87 9.96 -3.22
C ASP A 293 25.50 10.68 -3.10
N SER A 294 24.94 11.16 -4.22
CA SER A 294 23.67 11.92 -4.23
C SER A 294 22.50 11.10 -4.74
N ALA A 295 22.59 10.56 -5.96
CA ALA A 295 21.49 9.86 -6.61
C ALA A 295 21.63 8.33 -6.59
N LEU A 296 22.84 7.83 -6.32
CA LEU A 296 23.14 6.40 -6.27
C LEU A 296 23.71 5.93 -4.91
N PRO A 297 23.24 6.43 -3.74
CA PRO A 297 23.84 6.07 -2.45
C PRO A 297 23.64 4.58 -2.10
N TRP A 298 22.74 3.90 -2.81
CA TRP A 298 22.48 2.47 -2.68
C TRP A 298 23.53 1.60 -3.41
N LEU A 299 24.27 2.16 -4.36
CA LEU A 299 25.24 1.44 -5.17
C LEU A 299 26.48 1.14 -4.31
N PRO A 300 26.83 -0.14 -4.09
CA PRO A 300 28.00 -0.48 -3.27
C PRO A 300 29.30 0.02 -3.90
N ARG A 301 30.29 0.29 -3.06
CA ARG A 301 31.67 0.51 -3.47
C ARG A 301 32.37 -0.85 -3.55
N SER A 302 32.94 -1.17 -4.71
CA SER A 302 33.79 -2.36 -4.89
C SER A 302 35.11 -2.22 -4.15
#